data_AF-A0AAU2EKX0-F1
#
_entry.id   AF-A0AAU2EKX0-F1
#
_cell.length_a   1.000
_cell.length_b   1.000
_cell.length_c   1.000
_cell.angle_alpha   90.00
_cell.angle_beta   90.00
_cell.angle_gamma   90.00
#
_symmetry.space_group_name_H-M   'P 1'
#
loop_
_entity.id
_entity.type
_entity.pdbx_description
1 polymer ?
#
loop_
_entity_poly.entity_id
_entity_poly.type
_entity_poly.pdbx_seq_one_letter_code
_entity_poly.pdbx_strand_id
1 'polypeptide(L)'
;MPDSVEHPSDYADVMVLIEHPAGDVACPLSRWIKLGPGRRTYLRPSRAWSDSTGAELPLTLIPLRYRNTRAARRAIRDGRVPNPWPGTWSPPSQQEEDGRLPHGDPYEEAL
;
A
#
# COMPACT_ATOMS: atom_id res chain seq x y z
N MET A 1 -5.23 -25.67 -7.93
CA MET A 1 -6.30 -24.67 -7.69
C MET A 1 -5.98 -23.51 -8.61
N PRO A 2 -6.78 -23.20 -9.64
CA PRO A 2 -6.48 -22.06 -10.48
C PRO A 2 -6.63 -20.80 -9.63
N ASP A 3 -5.59 -19.96 -9.66
CA ASP A 3 -5.57 -18.64 -9.06
C ASP A 3 -6.75 -17.84 -9.63
N SER A 4 -7.79 -17.61 -8.84
CA SER A 4 -8.78 -16.60 -9.16
C SER A 4 -8.04 -15.28 -9.26
N VAL A 5 -7.84 -14.82 -10.49
CA VAL A 5 -7.26 -13.51 -10.76
C VAL A 5 -8.24 -12.49 -10.20
N GLU A 6 -7.98 -11.98 -9.00
CA GLU A 6 -8.80 -10.93 -8.38
C GLU A 6 -8.85 -9.75 -9.36
N HIS A 7 -10.04 -9.47 -9.90
CA HIS A 7 -10.22 -8.40 -10.86
C HIS A 7 -10.60 -7.11 -10.13
N PRO A 8 -10.09 -5.93 -10.54
CA PRO A 8 -10.43 -4.67 -9.89
C PRO A 8 -11.94 -4.37 -9.84
N SER A 9 -12.73 -4.95 -10.76
CA SER A 9 -14.19 -4.86 -10.81
C SER A 9 -14.87 -5.53 -9.61
N ASP A 10 -14.23 -6.54 -9.01
CA ASP A 10 -14.78 -7.28 -7.87
C ASP A 10 -14.89 -6.38 -6.61
N TYR A 11 -14.20 -5.23 -6.64
CA TYR A 11 -14.15 -4.23 -5.59
C TYR A 11 -14.79 -2.90 -5.98
N ALA A 12 -15.71 -2.90 -6.96
CA ALA A 12 -16.33 -1.67 -7.46
C ALA A 12 -17.12 -0.89 -6.40
N ASP A 13 -17.72 -1.59 -5.42
CA ASP A 13 -18.47 -0.99 -4.31
C ASP A 13 -17.60 -0.66 -3.09
N VAL A 14 -16.29 -0.89 -3.14
CA VAL A 14 -15.42 -0.68 -1.96
C VAL A 14 -14.67 0.63 -2.08
N MET A 15 -14.84 1.49 -1.08
CA MET A 15 -14.07 2.73 -0.91
C MET A 15 -12.99 2.54 0.14
N VAL A 16 -11.85 3.20 -0.05
CA VAL A 16 -10.74 3.23 0.92
C VAL A 16 -10.34 4.66 1.24
N LEU A 17 -10.00 4.89 2.52
CA LEU A 17 -9.36 6.12 2.98
C LEU A 17 -7.87 5.87 3.06
N ILE A 18 -7.09 6.77 2.48
CA ILE A 18 -5.63 6.79 2.57
C ILE A 18 -5.26 7.99 3.42
N GLU A 19 -4.75 7.72 4.61
CA GLU A 19 -4.18 8.77 5.46
C GLU A 19 -2.86 9.27 4.87
N HIS A 20 -2.75 10.57 4.73
CA HIS A 20 -1.56 11.22 4.20
C HIS A 20 -1.25 12.50 4.99
N PRO A 21 0.02 12.82 5.28
CA PRO A 21 0.38 13.96 6.13
C PRO A 21 -0.16 15.32 5.67
N ALA A 22 -0.38 15.49 4.36
CA ALA A 22 -0.95 16.71 3.77
C ALA A 22 -2.48 16.67 3.59
N GLY A 23 -3.16 15.65 4.11
CA GLY A 23 -4.60 15.48 4.03
C GLY A 23 -5.02 14.11 3.51
N ASP A 24 -6.14 13.62 4.00
CA ASP A 24 -6.63 12.28 3.70
C ASP A 24 -7.32 12.22 2.32
N VAL A 25 -7.21 11.06 1.67
CA VAL A 25 -7.80 10.83 0.34
C VAL A 25 -8.71 9.62 0.38
N ALA A 26 -9.99 9.83 0.10
CA ALA A 26 -10.95 8.75 -0.16
C ALA A 26 -10.95 8.41 -1.66
N CYS A 27 -10.84 7.13 -2.01
CA CYS A 27 -10.95 6.68 -3.40
C CYS A 27 -11.48 5.25 -3.51
N PRO A 28 -12.00 4.84 -4.69
CA PRO A 28 -12.39 3.46 -4.92
C PRO A 28 -11.20 2.50 -4.78
N LEU A 29 -11.42 1.34 -4.17
CA LEU A 29 -10.40 0.30 -4.03
C LEU A 29 -9.87 -0.17 -5.40
N SER A 30 -10.73 -0.23 -6.41
CA SER A 30 -10.35 -0.53 -7.79
C SER A 30 -9.30 0.45 -8.33
N ARG A 31 -9.40 1.74 -7.98
CA ARG A 31 -8.43 2.78 -8.35
C ARG A 31 -7.12 2.60 -7.59
N TRP A 32 -7.19 2.30 -6.30
CA TRP A 32 -6.01 1.99 -5.49
C TRP A 32 -5.26 0.75 -6.00
N ILE A 33 -5.97 -0.32 -6.34
CA ILE A 33 -5.40 -1.54 -6.93
C ILE A 33 -4.65 -1.21 -8.24
N LYS A 34 -5.21 -0.33 -9.07
CA LYS A 34 -4.61 0.05 -10.35
C LYS A 34 -3.38 0.95 -10.23
N LEU A 35 -3.41 1.93 -9.33
CA LEU A 35 -2.39 2.99 -9.27
C LEU A 35 -1.38 2.80 -8.14
N GLY A 36 -1.85 2.25 -7.03
CA GLY A 36 -1.08 2.06 -5.81
C GLY A 36 -0.64 3.38 -5.14
N PRO A 37 0.37 3.30 -4.27
CA PRO A 37 0.96 4.46 -3.59
C PRO A 37 1.77 5.38 -4.52
N GLY A 38 2.09 4.94 -5.75
CA GLY A 38 3.04 5.63 -6.63
C GLY A 38 4.39 5.84 -5.95
N ARG A 39 4.98 7.03 -6.12
CA ARG A 39 6.29 7.39 -5.51
C ARG A 39 6.26 7.53 -3.98
N ARG A 40 5.08 7.55 -3.34
CA ARG A 40 4.96 7.77 -1.89
C ARG A 40 4.94 6.44 -1.14
N THR A 41 6.12 5.95 -0.81
CA THR A 41 6.39 4.57 -0.37
C THR A 41 5.48 4.02 0.74
N TYR A 42 5.08 4.87 1.69
CA TYR A 42 4.41 4.42 2.92
C TYR A 42 2.88 4.63 2.96
N LEU A 43 2.27 5.11 1.88
CA LEU A 43 0.81 5.29 1.84
C LEU A 43 0.08 3.96 1.85
N ARG A 44 -0.95 3.87 2.69
CA ARG A 44 -1.74 2.67 2.85
C ARG A 44 -3.21 3.02 3.11
N PRO A 45 -4.14 2.14 2.75
CA PRO A 45 -5.51 2.22 3.24
C PRO A 45 -5.52 2.16 4.78
N SER A 46 -6.18 3.12 5.43
CA SER A 46 -6.42 3.15 6.88
C SER A 46 -7.85 2.76 7.23
N ARG A 47 -8.81 2.98 6.33
CA ARG A 47 -10.22 2.59 6.48
C ARG A 47 -10.80 2.08 5.17
N ALA A 48 -11.82 1.24 5.25
CA ALA A 48 -12.60 0.79 4.10
C ALA A 48 -14.09 0.79 4.42
N TRP A 49 -14.94 1.07 3.45
CA TRP A 49 -16.39 1.01 3.58
C TRP A 49 -17.05 0.67 2.24
N SER A 50 -18.28 0.20 2.29
CA SER A 50 -19.13 0.01 1.11
C SER A 50 -19.69 1.36 0.66
N ASP A 51 -19.56 1.69 -0.63
CA ASP A 51 -20.04 2.95 -1.21
C ASP A 51 -21.57 3.02 -1.19
N SER A 52 -22.23 1.91 -1.56
CA SER A 52 -23.70 1.84 -1.61
C SER A 52 -24.39 1.84 -0.25
N THR A 53 -23.75 1.26 0.78
CA THR A 53 -24.39 1.10 2.12
C THR A 53 -23.79 1.98 3.21
N GLY A 54 -22.59 2.53 2.98
CA GLY A 54 -21.82 3.24 4.01
C GLY A 54 -21.28 2.33 5.12
N ALA A 55 -21.50 1.01 5.05
CA ALA A 55 -21.07 0.06 6.07
C ALA A 55 -19.55 -0.03 6.12
N GLU A 56 -18.96 0.03 7.32
CA GLU A 56 -17.52 -0.13 7.51
C GLU A 56 -17.11 -1.57 7.18
N LEU A 57 -16.05 -1.69 6.38
CA LEU A 57 -15.50 -2.96 5.92
C LEU A 57 -14.13 -3.21 6.56
N PRO A 58 -13.81 -4.46 6.91
CA PRO A 58 -12.51 -4.77 7.48
C PRO A 58 -11.42 -4.61 6.41
N LEU A 59 -10.27 -4.02 6.77
CA LEU A 59 -9.12 -3.90 5.87
C LEU A 59 -8.58 -5.26 5.39
N THR A 60 -8.95 -6.36 6.07
CA THR A 60 -8.63 -7.72 5.62
C THR A 60 -9.32 -8.11 4.32
N LEU A 61 -10.39 -7.40 3.92
CA LEU A 61 -11.03 -7.55 2.62
C LEU A 61 -10.12 -7.13 1.46
N ILE A 62 -9.25 -6.14 1.68
CA ILE A 62 -8.23 -5.74 0.71
C ILE A 62 -7.19 -6.87 0.63
N PRO A 63 -6.84 -7.42 -0.53
CA PRO A 63 -5.83 -8.48 -0.62
C PRO A 63 -4.48 -8.01 -0.10
N LEU A 64 -3.73 -8.91 0.56
CA LEU A 64 -2.49 -8.55 1.28
C LEU A 64 -1.52 -7.72 0.42
N ARG A 65 -1.32 -8.12 -0.84
CA ARG A 65 -0.42 -7.44 -1.80
C ARG A 65 -0.78 -5.95 -2.01
N TYR A 66 -2.05 -5.58 -1.89
CA TYR A 66 -2.53 -4.21 -2.09
C TYR A 66 -2.62 -3.38 -0.79
N ARG A 67 -2.36 -3.95 0.39
CA ARG A 67 -2.52 -3.20 1.65
C ARG A 67 -1.40 -2.20 1.91
N ASN A 68 -0.25 -2.37 1.25
CA ASN A 68 0.98 -1.63 1.52
C ASN A 68 1.37 -1.51 3.01
N THR A 69 0.98 -2.49 3.83
CA THR A 69 1.43 -2.59 5.23
C THR A 69 2.84 -3.15 5.30
N ARG A 70 3.52 -3.04 6.44
CA ARG A 70 4.84 -3.66 6.65
C ARG A 70 4.84 -5.16 6.30
N ALA A 71 3.79 -5.88 6.69
CA ALA A 71 3.62 -7.29 6.35
C ALA A 71 3.51 -7.53 4.83
N ALA A 72 2.75 -6.69 4.12
CA ALA A 72 2.62 -6.77 2.66
C ALA A 72 3.95 -6.47 1.96
N ARG A 73 4.64 -5.39 2.35
CA ARG A 73 5.93 -4.98 1.77
C ARG A 73 7.00 -6.04 1.98
N ARG A 74 7.05 -6.63 3.18
CA ARG A 74 7.93 -7.78 3.45
C ARG A 74 7.57 -8.99 2.59
N ALA A 75 6.30 -9.35 2.47
CA ALA A 75 5.88 -10.48 1.65
C ALA A 75 6.26 -10.29 0.17
N ILE A 76 6.15 -9.06 -0.35
CA ILE A 76 6.57 -8.71 -1.72
C ILE A 76 8.09 -8.82 -1.85
N ARG A 77 8.85 -8.23 -0.92
CA ARG A 77 10.31 -8.25 -0.91
C ARG A 77 10.88 -9.68 -0.82
N ASP A 78 10.25 -10.53 -0.02
CA ASP A 78 10.62 -11.93 0.16
C ASP A 78 10.12 -12.83 -1.00
N GLY A 79 9.46 -12.26 -2.02
CA GLY A 79 8.93 -13.01 -3.18
C GLY A 79 7.74 -13.92 -2.88
N ARG A 80 7.10 -13.79 -1.70
CA ARG A 80 5.97 -14.63 -1.27
C ARG A 80 4.65 -14.22 -1.92
N VAL A 81 4.52 -12.96 -2.29
CA VAL A 81 3.41 -12.44 -3.09
C VAL A 81 3.97 -11.56 -4.21
N PRO A 82 3.34 -11.51 -5.38
CA PRO A 82 3.80 -10.65 -6.47
C PRO A 82 3.67 -9.17 -6.08
N ASN A 83 4.61 -8.33 -6.56
CA ASN A 83 4.46 -6.88 -6.49
C ASN A 83 3.31 -6.45 -7.41
N PRO A 84 2.22 -5.86 -6.89
CA PRO A 84 1.11 -5.45 -7.74
C PRO A 84 1.37 -4.18 -8.54
N TRP A 85 2.39 -3.40 -8.21
CA TRP A 85 2.69 -2.11 -8.82
C TRP A 85 4.13 -2.03 -9.37
N PRO A 86 4.52 -2.93 -10.28
CA PRO A 86 5.85 -2.88 -10.87
C PRO A 86 6.07 -1.56 -11.63
N GLY A 87 7.25 -0.94 -11.45
CA GLY A 87 7.69 0.24 -12.19
C GLY A 87 7.29 1.60 -11.60
N THR A 88 6.18 1.68 -10.87
CA THR A 88 5.78 2.92 -10.15
C THR A 88 6.12 2.90 -8.68
N TRP A 89 6.35 1.71 -8.12
CA TRP A 89 6.66 1.51 -6.71
C TRP A 89 7.50 0.24 -6.50
N SER A 90 8.40 0.33 -5.51
CA SER A 90 9.18 -0.80 -4.99
C SER A 90 9.07 -0.81 -3.47
N PRO A 91 9.03 -1.99 -2.82
CA PRO A 91 9.08 -2.04 -1.37
C PRO A 91 10.40 -1.43 -0.87
N PRO A 92 10.37 -0.64 0.21
CA PRO A 92 11.58 -0.17 0.86
C PRO A 92 12.39 -1.36 1.38
N SER A 93 13.70 -1.15 1.47
CA SER A 93 14.61 -2.07 2.14
C SER A 93 14.22 -2.22 3.62
N GLN A 94 14.68 -3.32 4.23
CA GLN A 94 14.46 -3.54 5.66
C GLN A 94 15.05 -2.40 6.52
N GLN A 95 16.19 -1.83 6.10
CA GLN A 95 16.86 -0.74 6.82
C GLN A 95 16.00 0.54 6.82
N GLU A 96 15.44 0.90 5.67
CA GLU A 96 14.53 2.05 5.54
C GLU A 96 13.26 1.86 6.38
N GLU A 97 12.70 0.64 6.44
CA GLU A 97 11.53 0.35 7.30
C GLU A 97 11.84 0.41 8.80
N ASP A 98 13.06 0.06 9.19
CA ASP A 98 13.52 0.11 10.59
C ASP A 98 13.97 1.53 11.00
N GLY A 99 13.84 2.52 10.12
CA GLY A 99 14.27 3.90 10.38
C GLY A 99 15.79 4.07 10.42
N ARG A 100 16.54 3.08 9.92
CA ARG A 100 17.99 3.17 9.76
C ARG A 100 18.27 3.73 8.37
N LEU A 101 18.56 5.03 8.30
CA LEU A 101 18.97 5.65 7.05
C LEU A 101 20.21 4.93 6.50
N PRO A 102 20.21 4.51 5.22
CA PRO A 102 21.41 4.03 4.57
C PRO A 102 22.35 5.23 4.38
N HIS A 103 23.52 5.15 5.00
CA HIS A 103 24.55 6.18 5.13
C HIS A 103 24.30 7.28 6.17
N GLY A 104 25.34 7.49 6.97
CA GLY A 104 25.44 8.52 7.99
C GLY A 104 25.22 9.91 7.42
N ASP A 105 24.80 10.77 8.32
CA ASP A 105 24.54 12.18 8.09
C ASP A 105 25.74 12.85 7.37
N PRO A 106 25.58 13.35 6.12
CA PRO A 106 26.64 14.10 5.45
C PRO A 106 26.88 15.49 6.08
N TYR A 107 26.14 15.87 7.14
CA TYR A 107 26.28 17.16 7.81
C TYR A 107 27.21 17.16 9.04
N GLU A 108 27.97 16.10 9.32
CA GLU A 108 28.92 16.05 10.45
C GLU A 108 30.36 16.56 10.16
N GLU A 109 30.71 16.96 8.93
CA GLU A 109 32.07 17.46 8.59
C GLU A 109 32.16 18.99 8.32
N ALA A 110 31.40 19.80 9.06
CA ALA A 110 31.50 21.26 8.95
C ALA A 110 31.57 21.99 10.31
N LEU A 111 32.40 21.50 11.23
CA LEU A 111 32.80 22.21 12.45
C LEU A 111 34.33 22.35 12.55
#